data_AF-A0AA88ECD0-F1
#
_entry.id   AF-A0AA88ECD0-F1
#
_cell.length_a   1.000
_cell.length_b   1.000
_cell.length_c   1.000
_cell.angle_alpha   90.00
_cell.angle_beta   90.00
_cell.angle_gamma   90.00
#
_symmetry.space_group_name_H-M   'P 1'
#
loop_
_entity.id
_entity.type
_entity.pdbx_description
1 polymer ?
#
loop_
_entity_poly.entity_id
_entity_poly.type
_entity_poly.pdbx_seq_one_letter_code
_entity_poly.pdbx_strand_id
1 'polypeptide(L)' 'MRVTVIGAGIRGLVSAYVLAKYGIQVVLYEKSHYFLGAHCNSHGGV' A
#
# COMPACT_ATOMS: atom_id res chain seq x y z
N MET A 1 -15.50 2.59 11.84
CA MET A 1 -15.39 2.81 10.38
C MET A 1 -14.23 1.98 9.85
N ARG A 2 -14.39 1.28 8.72
CA ARG A 2 -13.36 0.43 8.11
C ARG A 2 -13.13 0.87 6.68
N VAL A 3 -11.86 1.00 6.29
CA VAL A 3 -11.49 1.47 4.94
C VAL A 3 -10.73 0.36 4.23
N THR A 4 -11.10 0.12 2.98
CA THR A 4 -10.38 -0.82 2.12
C THR A 4 -9.60 -0.04 1.08
N VAL A 5 -8.30 -0.31 0.96
CA VAL A 5 -7.42 0.30 -0.05
C VAL A 5 -7.06 -0.77 -1.07
N ILE A 6 -7.29 -0.48 -2.35
CA ILE A 6 -6.98 -1.39 -3.46
C ILE A 6 -5.82 -0.76 -4.23
N GLY A 7 -4.66 -1.41 -4.23
CA GLY A 7 -3.41 -0.90 -4.79
C GLY A 7 -2.39 -0.48 -3.72
N ALA A 8 -1.27 -1.18 -3.64
CA ALA A 8 -0.15 -0.99 -2.70
C ALA A 8 1.03 -0.19 -3.31
N GLY A 9 0.75 0.68 -4.27
CA GLY A 9 1.72 1.69 -4.70
C GLY A 9 1.98 2.74 -3.61
N ILE A 10 2.96 3.63 -3.83
CA ILE A 10 3.33 4.70 -2.88
C ILE A 10 2.12 5.52 -2.40
N ARG A 11 1.17 5.83 -3.31
CA ARG A 11 -0.04 6.60 -3.00
C ARG A 11 -1.02 5.80 -2.12
N GLY A 12 -1.17 4.50 -2.38
CA GLY A 12 -2.03 3.61 -1.61
C GLY A 12 -1.51 3.40 -0.19
N LEU A 13 -0.19 3.22 -0.05
CA LEU A 13 0.46 3.08 1.25
C LEU A 13 0.40 4.36 2.08
N VAL A 14 0.63 5.55 1.48
CA VAL A 14 0.52 6.83 2.20
C VAL A 14 -0.91 7.06 2.70
N SER A 15 -1.92 6.76 1.88
CA SER A 15 -3.32 6.87 2.31
C SER A 15 -3.64 5.91 3.47
N ALA A 16 -3.23 4.65 3.36
CA ALA A 16 -3.41 3.67 4.42
C ALA A 16 -2.69 4.07 5.72
N TYR A 17 -1.48 4.61 5.62
CA TYR A 17 -0.69 5.07 6.76
C TYR A 17 -1.35 6.23 7.52
N VAL A 18 -1.83 7.23 6.79
CA VAL A 18 -2.53 8.37 7.42
C VAL A 18 -3.80 7.87 8.11
N LEU A 19 -4.60 7.05 7.45
CA LEU A 19 -5.82 6.48 8.04
C LEU A 19 -5.53 5.63 9.29
N ALA A 20 -4.48 4.82 9.27
CA ALA A 20 -4.06 4.01 10.41
C ALA A 20 -3.63 4.89 11.60
N LYS A 21 -2.95 6.02 11.37
CA LYS A 21 -2.60 6.98 12.43
C LYS A 21 -3.80 7.58 13.16
N TYR A 22 -4.94 7.70 12.48
CA TYR A 22 -6.19 8.16 13.09
C TYR A 22 -6.99 7.03 13.76
N GLY A 23 -6.39 5.85 13.95
CA GLY A 23 -7.04 4.72 14.62
C GLY A 23 -8.07 3.99 13.75
N ILE A 24 -8.08 4.24 12.44
CA ILE A 24 -9.02 3.61 11.52
C ILE A 24 -8.46 2.25 11.10
N GLN A 25 -9.28 1.19 11.18
CA GLN A 25 -8.93 -0.11 10.63
C GLN A 25 -8.91 -0.05 9.11
N VAL A 26 -7.73 -0.27 8.53
CA VAL A 26 -7.51 -0.30 7.08
C VAL A 26 -7.16 -1.71 6.64
N VAL A 27 -7.78 -2.18 5.56
CA VAL A 27 -7.42 -3.43 4.89
C VAL A 27 -6.87 -3.09 3.50
N LEU A 28 -5.61 -3.43 3.24
CA LEU A 28 -4.92 -3.17 1.98
C LEU A 28 -4.94 -4.43 1.12
N TYR A 29 -5.47 -4.34 -0.09
CA TYR A 29 -5.45 -5.40 -1.09
C TYR A 29 -4.58 -4.98 -2.28
N GLU A 30 -3.68 -5.87 -2.68
CA GLU A 30 -2.88 -5.73 -3.89
C GLU A 30 -3.19 -6.90 -4.84
N LYS A 31 -3.43 -6.61 -6.12
CA LYS A 31 -3.88 -7.62 -7.09
C LYS A 31 -2.73 -8.53 -7.56
N SER A 32 -1.47 -8.16 -7.38
CA SER A 32 -0.35 -8.88 -7.95
C SER A 32 0.65 -9.34 -6.88
N HIS A 33 1.04 -10.62 -6.96
CA HIS A 33 2.12 -11.28 -6.19
C HIS A 33 3.53 -10.72 -6.48
N TYR A 34 3.62 -9.55 -7.09
CA TYR A 34 4.85 -8.84 -7.37
C TYR A 34 4.99 -7.73 -6.34
N PHE A 35 5.79 -8.00 -5.30
CA PHE A 35 6.45 -7.05 -4.39
C PHE A 35 5.66 -5.76 -4.04
N LEU A 36 5.29 -5.58 -2.77
CA LEU A 36 4.79 -4.30 -2.24
C LEU A 36 5.67 -3.14 -2.77
N GLY A 37 5.09 -2.21 -3.53
CA GLY A 37 5.83 -1.14 -4.19
C GLY A 37 5.69 -1.08 -5.72
N ALA A 38 4.72 -1.78 -6.33
CA ALA A 38 4.42 -1.75 -7.77
C ALA A 38 4.76 -0.39 -8.43
N HIS A 39 5.85 -0.40 -9.20
CA HIS A 39 6.52 0.68 -9.94
C HIS A 39 7.63 1.55 -9.28
N CYS A 40 8.10 1.29 -8.05
CA CYS A 40 9.46 1.68 -7.68
C CYS A 40 10.44 0.59 -8.14
N ASN A 41 10.73 0.55 -9.45
CA ASN A 41 11.87 -0.18 -9.96
C ASN A 41 13.15 0.48 -9.43
N SER A 42 13.58 0.08 -8.24
CA SER A 42 15.00 0.05 -7.94
C SER A 42 15.56 -1.16 -8.68
N HIS A 43 15.95 -0.98 -9.95
CA HIS A 43 17.02 -1.81 -10.51
C HIS A 43 18.28 -1.52 -9.69
N GLY A 44 18.36 -2.13 -8.51
CA GLY A 44 19.53 -2.21 -7.64
C GLY A 44 19.77 -3.69 -7.40
N GLY A 45 20.86 -4.19 -7.97
CA GLY A 45 21.07 -5.61 -8.27
C GLY A 45 21.11 -6.55 -7.07
N VAL A 46 20.78 -7.80 -7.37
CA VAL A 46 21.70 -8.95 -7.29
C VAL A 46 21.38 -9.88 -8.45
#